data_AF-A0A172Y457-F1
#
_entry.id   AF-A0A172Y457-F1
#
_cell.length_a   1.000
_cell.length_b   1.000
_cell.length_c   1.000
_cell.angle_alpha   90.00
_cell.angle_beta   90.00
_cell.angle_gamma   90.00
#
_symmetry.space_group_name_H-M   'P 1'
#
loop_
_entity.id
_entity.type
_entity.pdbx_description
1 polymer ?
#
loop_
_entity_poly.entity_id
_entity_poly.type
_entity_poly.pdbx_seq_one_letter_code
_entity_poly.pdbx_strand_id
1 'polypeptide(L)' 'MATYDFIVSGVDPEMALQSVASSDADAWREAVLFLSEILRERPVREGGAFLLEIIVRNEGREVCRVCASSG' A
#
# COMPACT_ATOMS: atom_id res chain seq x y z
N MET A 1 -17.24 7.20 -8.83
CA MET A 1 -15.83 6.79 -8.76
C MET A 1 -15.05 7.95 -8.18
N ALA A 2 -14.06 7.67 -7.32
CA ALA A 2 -13.21 8.68 -6.69
C ALA A 2 -11.74 8.32 -6.92
N THR A 3 -10.87 9.33 -6.90
CA THR A 3 -9.42 9.15 -7.02
C THR A 3 -8.83 8.97 -5.63
N TYR A 4 -8.01 7.94 -5.46
CA TYR A 4 -7.33 7.63 -4.21
C TYR A 4 -5.83 7.71 -4.41
N ASP A 5 -5.13 8.30 -3.44
CA ASP A 5 -3.67 8.31 -3.34
C ASP A 5 -3.21 7.14 -2.48
N PHE A 6 -2.32 6.31 -3.01
CA PHE A 6 -1.69 5.17 -2.34
C PHE A 6 -0.24 5.54 -2.05
N ILE A 7 0.05 5.86 -0.79
CA ILE A 7 1.37 6.25 -0.33
C ILE A 7 2.03 5.01 0.26
N VAL A 8 3.10 4.55 -0.38
CA VAL A 8 3.85 3.35 0.01
C VAL A 8 5.15 3.75 0.69
N SER A 9 5.28 3.36 1.95
CA SER A 9 6.45 3.56 2.79
C SER A 9 7.07 2.20 3.15
N GLY A 10 8.37 2.19 3.45
CA GLY A 10 9.13 0.94 3.68
C GLY A 10 9.80 0.37 2.42
N VAL A 11 9.66 1.06 1.29
CA VAL A 11 10.46 0.89 0.07
C VAL A 11 11.38 2.09 -0.10
N ASP A 12 12.57 1.87 -0.65
CA ASP A 12 13.47 2.93 -1.10
C ASP A 12 13.51 2.94 -2.64
N PRO A 13 13.22 4.09 -3.31
CA PRO A 13 12.59 5.30 -2.73
C PRO A 13 11.12 5.07 -2.35
N GLU A 14 10.55 5.94 -1.51
CA GLU A 14 9.11 5.95 -1.23
C GLU A 14 8.31 6.12 -2.53
N MET A 15 7.18 5.43 -2.64
CA MET A 15 6.36 5.43 -3.85
C MET A 15 4.98 6.00 -3.57
N ALA A 16 4.45 6.82 -4.48
CA ALA A 16 3.08 7.30 -4.43
C ALA A 16 2.38 6.98 -5.76
N LEU A 17 1.18 6.41 -5.68
CA LEU A 17 0.38 6.04 -6.84
C LEU A 17 -1.04 6.59 -6.71
N GLN A 18 -1.67 6.84 -7.86
CA GLN A 18 -3.08 7.21 -7.90
C GLN A 18 -3.87 6.12 -8.61
N SER A 19 -4.97 5.68 -8.00
CA SER A 19 -5.93 4.76 -8.62
C SER A 19 -7.35 5.29 -8.44
N VAL A 20 -8.24 4.87 -9.34
CA VAL A 20 -9.65 5.26 -9.31
C VAL A 20 -10.47 4.06 -8.86
N ALA A 21 -11.10 4.17 -7.70
CA ALA A 21 -11.96 3.12 -7.15
C ALA A 21 -13.41 3.57 -7.03
N SER A 22 -14.32 2.60 -7.04
CA SER A 22 -15.77 2.85 -6.92
C SER A 22 -16.19 3.11 -5.47
N SER A 23 -15.43 2.61 -4.50
CA SER A 23 -15.70 2.74 -3.07
C SER A 23 -14.41 2.64 -2.24
N ASP A 24 -14.46 3.08 -0.99
CA ASP A 24 -13.38 2.92 -0.01
C ASP A 24 -12.99 1.43 0.17
N ALA A 25 -13.97 0.53 0.09
CA ALA A 25 -13.75 -0.91 0.18
C ALA A 25 -12.98 -1.47 -1.01
N ASP A 26 -13.23 -0.95 -2.22
CA ASP A 26 -12.49 -1.34 -3.42
C ASP A 26 -11.06 -0.78 -3.39
N ALA A 27 -10.89 0.47 -2.94
CA ALA A 27 -9.57 1.07 -2.75
C ALA A 27 -8.73 0.27 -1.72
N TRP A 28 -9.35 -0.20 -0.63
CA TRP A 28 -8.69 -1.09 0.32
C TRP A 28 -8.27 -2.42 -0.31
N ARG A 29 -9.13 -3.06 -1.13
CA ARG A 29 -8.77 -4.30 -1.83
C ARG A 29 -7.59 -4.09 -2.78
N GLU A 30 -7.58 -2.98 -3.52
CA GLU A 30 -6.46 -2.61 -4.37
C GLU A 30 -5.18 -2.41 -3.56
N ALA A 31 -5.23 -1.75 -2.40
CA ALA A 31 -4.06 -1.59 -1.53
C ALA A 31 -3.50 -2.95 -1.04
N VAL A 32 -4.37 -3.89 -0.67
CA VAL A 32 -3.96 -5.25 -0.26
C VAL A 32 -3.30 -6.00 -1.42
N LEU A 33 -3.86 -5.91 -2.63
CA LEU A 33 -3.27 -6.52 -3.82
C LEU A 33 -1.91 -5.91 -4.12
N PHE A 34 -1.80 -4.58 -4.06
CA PHE A 34 -0.57 -3.86 -4.34
C PHE A 34 0.54 -4.21 -3.32
N LEU A 35 0.20 -4.30 -2.03
CA LEU A 35 1.12 -4.78 -1.00
C LEU A 35 1.64 -6.18 -1.30
N SER A 36 0.75 -7.07 -1.75
CA SER A 36 1.09 -8.45 -2.08
C SER A 36 2.00 -8.55 -3.31
N GLU A 37 1.79 -7.68 -4.30
CA GLU A 37 2.66 -7.57 -5.48
C GLU A 37 4.06 -7.07 -5.10
N ILE A 38 4.17 -6.02 -4.29
CA ILE A 38 5.46 -5.50 -3.81
C ILE A 38 6.25 -6.59 -3.08
N LEU A 39 5.60 -7.33 -2.18
CA LEU A 39 6.25 -8.43 -1.44
C LEU A 39 6.67 -9.59 -2.35
N ARG A 40 5.94 -9.82 -3.43
CA ARG A 40 6.29 -10.83 -4.44
C ARG A 40 7.48 -10.41 -5.29
N GLU A 41 7.56 -9.14 -5.68
CA GLU A 41 8.66 -8.59 -6.48
C GLU A 41 9.94 -8.38 -5.65
N ARG A 42 9.78 -7.99 -4.38
CA ARG A 42 10.87 -7.81 -3.42
C ARG A 42 10.76 -8.91 -2.36
N PRO A 43 11.21 -10.15 -2.65
CA PRO A 43 11.21 -11.19 -1.65
C PRO A 43 12.04 -10.71 -0.47
N VAL A 44 11.37 -10.63 0.68
CA VAL A 44 11.98 -10.32 1.97
C VAL A 44 13.09 -11.33 2.16
N ARG A 45 14.34 -10.86 2.25
CA ARG A 45 15.47 -11.75 2.52
C ARG A 45 15.22 -12.46 3.85
N GLU A 46 15.36 -13.78 3.88
CA GLU A 46 15.22 -14.55 5.11
C GLU A 46 16.10 -13.95 6.23
N GLY A 47 15.50 -13.62 7.37
CA GLY A 47 16.18 -13.03 8.52
C GLY A 47 16.27 -11.50 8.54
N GLY A 48 15.74 -10.80 7.54
CA GLY A 48 15.63 -9.33 7.53
C GLY A 48 14.32 -8.86 8.16
N ALA A 49 14.41 -7.95 9.14
CA ALA A 49 13.23 -7.22 9.58
C ALA A 49 12.80 -6.24 8.48
N PHE A 50 11.51 -6.22 8.15
CA PHE A 50 10.95 -5.23 7.24
C PHE A 50 9.61 -4.73 7.77
N LEU A 51 9.28 -3.49 7.39
CA LEU A 51 8.00 -2.88 7.60
C LEU A 51 7.61 -2.18 6.30
N LEU A 52 6.54 -2.65 5.67
CA LEU A 52 5.95 -2.09 4.46
C LEU A 52 4.56 -1.58 4.83
N GLU A 53 4.25 -0.34 4.48
CA GLU A 53 2.98 0.30 4.78
C GLU A 53 2.42 0.96 3.52
N ILE A 54 1.13 0.80 3.28
CA ILE A 54 0.37 1.53 2.27
C ILE A 54 -0.73 2.32 2.98
N ILE A 55 -0.68 3.64 2.87
CA ILE A 55 -1.72 4.55 3.32
C ILE A 55 -2.56 4.94 2.10
N VAL A 56 -3.87 4.69 2.16
CA VAL A 56 -4.81 5.11 1.12
C VAL A 56 -5.51 6.38 1.58
N ARG A 57 -5.44 7.43 0.76
CA ARG A 57 -6.13 8.70 0.99
C ARG A 57 -7.14 8.99 -0.12
N ASN A 58 -8.22 9.66 0.22
CA ASN A 58 -9.19 10.21 -0.71
C ASN A 58 -9.37 11.68 -0.36
N GLU A 59 -9.07 12.58 -1.31
CA GLU A 59 -9.14 14.04 -1.10
C GLU A 59 -8.43 14.51 0.19
N GLY A 60 -7.27 13.92 0.50
CA GLY A 60 -6.48 14.25 1.69
C GLY A 60 -6.93 13.57 3.00
N ARG A 61 -8.06 12.86 3.01
CA ARG A 61 -8.52 12.05 4.16
C ARG A 61 -7.94 10.64 4.09
N GLU A 62 -7.32 10.15 5.16
CA GLU A 62 -6.94 8.73 5.28
C GLU A 62 -8.22 7.86 5.33
N VAL A 63 -8.32 6.93 4.38
CA VAL A 63 -9.43 5.99 4.24
C VAL A 63 -9.08 4.67 4.91
N CYS A 64 -7.89 4.15 4.60
CA CYS A 64 -7.40 2.93 5.21
C CYS A 64 -5.88 2.85 5.16
N ARG A 65 -5.34 1.91 5.91
CA ARG A 65 -3.92 1.62 6.03
C ARG A 65 -3.72 0.12 6.03
N VAL A 66 -2.80 -0.36 5.19
CA VAL A 66 -2.45 -1.78 5.08
C VAL A 66 -0.96 -1.92 5.34
N CYS A 67 -0.59 -2.81 6.26
CA CYS A 67 0.80 -3.01 6.66
C CYS A 67 1.19 -4.47 6.49
N ALA A 68 2.43 -4.72 6.08
CA ALA A 68 3.10 -6.00 6.17
C ALA A 68 4.41 -5.82 6.92
N SER A 69 4.71 -6.74 7.83
CA SER A 69 5.97 -6.71 8.58
C SER A 69 6.44 -8.13 8.86
N SER A 70 7.75 -8.31 9.00
CA SER A 70 8.32 -9.48 9.68
C SER A 70 9.36 -9.04 10.69
N GLY A 71 9.35 -9.71 11.84
CA GLY A 71 10.30 -9.59 12.94
C GLY A 71 10.38 -10.90 13.71
#